data_AF-A0A7S2X8N7-F1
#
_entry.id   AF-A0A7S2X8N7-F1
#
_cell.length_a   1.000
_cell.length_b   1.000
_cell.length_c   1.000
_cell.angle_alpha   90.00
_cell.angle_beta   90.00
_cell.angle_gamma   90.00
#
_symmetry.space_group_name_H-M   'P 1'
#
loop_
_entity.id
_entity.type
_entity.pdbx_description
1 polymer ?
#
loop_
_entity_poly.entity_id
_entity_poly.type
_entity_poly.pdbx_seq_one_letter_code
_entity_poly.pdbx_strand_id
1 'polypeptide(L)'
;MKSEITSRGGRHSMGKKRKRVAQAEHTGSHFTKKKQAPRDSKESPSPSAKKLSVINDEWQTCLKSWEDIAPLFQSYRKKKIWMPFYYDGECAKHLRSLGFKDVYHKKQDFFQKLSDTAFVQSVDLIWDNPPYTGANLKERVLRALVKTSKPFVMLLPSSILHSKLLQDIADPSLIQCIIPRRVLVRKTGQNTVPFKYLVWLCYRTSLPRDLLFV
;
A
#
# COMPACT_ATOMS: atom_id res chain seq x y z
N MET A 1 -37.85 46.29 22.31
CA MET A 1 -37.35 47.55 21.71
C MET A 1 -36.65 47.21 20.40
N LYS A 2 -37.05 47.91 19.33
CA LYS A 2 -36.46 47.95 17.97
C LYS A 2 -34.95 48.31 18.07
N SER A 3 -34.05 47.89 17.18
CA SER A 3 -33.95 48.37 15.79
C SER A 3 -32.98 47.56 14.91
N GLU A 4 -33.34 47.46 13.62
CA GLU A 4 -32.52 47.09 12.45
C GLU A 4 -31.39 48.11 12.18
N ILE A 5 -30.40 47.73 11.35
CA ILE A 5 -29.89 48.51 10.18
C ILE A 5 -28.94 47.64 9.28
N THR A 6 -29.49 47.29 8.11
CA THR A 6 -29.00 47.24 6.71
C THR A 6 -27.52 47.10 6.24
N SER A 7 -27.30 46.04 5.45
CA SER A 7 -26.92 45.97 4.00
C SER A 7 -25.52 46.31 3.43
N ARG A 8 -25.27 45.63 2.27
CA ARG A 8 -24.23 45.75 1.19
C ARG A 8 -23.01 44.85 1.40
N GLY A 9 -22.53 44.03 0.46
CA GLY A 9 -22.78 43.90 -0.98
C GLY A 9 -21.41 43.71 -1.68
N GLY A 10 -21.20 42.62 -2.42
CA GLY A 10 -19.99 42.45 -3.24
C GLY A 10 -19.63 41.01 -3.59
N ARG A 11 -20.18 40.47 -4.69
CA ARG A 11 -19.68 39.26 -5.37
C ARG A 11 -18.75 39.71 -6.51
N HIS A 12 -17.56 39.14 -6.59
CA HIS A 12 -16.72 39.17 -7.79
C HIS A 12 -16.61 37.75 -8.36
N SER A 13 -17.06 37.60 -9.62
CA SER A 13 -16.92 36.41 -10.44
C SER A 13 -16.00 36.75 -11.60
N MET A 14 -14.94 35.97 -11.82
CA MET A 14 -14.04 36.14 -12.97
C MET A 14 -13.92 34.83 -13.76
N GLY A 15 -14.21 34.93 -15.06
CA GLY A 15 -13.40 34.30 -16.11
C GLY A 15 -13.77 32.89 -16.60
N LYS A 16 -14.78 32.79 -17.48
CA LYS A 16 -14.84 31.72 -18.51
C LYS A 16 -14.35 32.32 -19.84
N LYS A 17 -13.27 31.77 -20.41
CA LYS A 17 -12.91 31.93 -21.83
C LYS A 17 -12.86 30.55 -22.48
N ARG A 18 -13.84 30.27 -23.36
CA ARG A 18 -13.83 29.22 -24.38
C ARG A 18 -13.62 29.89 -25.75
N LYS A 19 -12.67 29.39 -26.54
CA LYS A 19 -12.51 29.63 -28.00
C LYS A 19 -12.28 28.24 -28.60
N ARG A 20 -13.25 27.68 -29.32
CA ARG A 20 -13.56 27.79 -30.77
C ARG A 20 -12.86 26.68 -31.58
N VAL A 21 -13.70 25.89 -32.23
CA VAL A 21 -13.42 24.81 -33.19
C VAL A 21 -13.48 25.39 -34.60
N ALA A 22 -12.60 24.92 -35.51
CA ALA A 22 -12.76 24.89 -36.97
C ALA A 22 -11.75 23.84 -37.50
N GLN A 23 -12.20 22.71 -38.02
CA GLN A 23 -12.59 22.40 -39.42
C GLN A 23 -11.41 22.21 -40.38
N ALA A 24 -11.49 21.07 -41.08
CA ALA A 24 -10.57 20.52 -42.06
C ALA A 24 -10.84 21.08 -43.46
N GLU A 25 -9.81 21.14 -44.31
CA GLU A 25 -9.96 21.08 -45.77
C GLU A 25 -8.76 20.37 -46.42
N HIS A 26 -9.08 19.77 -47.56
CA HIS A 26 -8.31 18.84 -48.37
C HIS A 26 -8.14 19.48 -49.75
N THR A 27 -6.91 19.62 -50.26
CA THR A 27 -6.67 19.86 -51.69
C THR A 27 -5.38 19.16 -52.12
N GLY A 28 -5.49 18.38 -53.19
CA GLY A 28 -4.41 17.56 -53.73
C GLY A 28 -3.52 18.30 -54.73
N SER A 29 -2.44 17.63 -55.14
CA SER A 29 -1.83 17.80 -56.44
C SER A 29 -0.99 16.56 -56.81
N HIS A 30 -1.21 16.08 -58.03
CA HIS A 30 -0.47 15.03 -58.73
C HIS A 30 1.01 15.41 -58.95
N PHE A 31 1.94 14.43 -58.98
CA PHE A 31 2.93 14.29 -60.07
C PHE A 31 3.70 12.94 -60.03
N THR A 32 3.53 12.18 -61.11
CA THR A 32 4.45 11.24 -61.83
C THR A 32 5.25 10.11 -61.18
N LYS A 33 5.16 8.96 -61.88
CA LYS A 33 5.90 7.68 -61.79
C LYS A 33 7.43 7.79 -61.70
N LYS A 34 8.02 6.92 -60.86
CA LYS A 34 9.30 6.24 -61.13
C LYS A 34 9.24 4.79 -60.62
N LYS A 35 9.47 3.83 -61.52
CA LYS A 35 9.71 2.40 -61.23
C LYS A 35 11.15 2.24 -60.76
N GLN A 36 11.40 1.51 -59.66
CA GLN A 36 12.69 0.86 -59.41
C GLN A 36 12.60 -0.29 -58.38
N ALA A 37 13.01 -1.47 -58.87
CA ALA A 37 13.57 -2.70 -58.26
C ALA A 37 13.00 -3.31 -56.94
N PRO A 38 12.88 -4.65 -56.86
CA PRO A 38 12.45 -5.33 -55.64
C PRO A 38 13.56 -5.30 -54.59
N ARG A 39 13.23 -4.85 -53.38
CA ARG A 39 14.11 -4.98 -52.20
C ARG A 39 13.69 -6.18 -51.38
N ASP A 40 14.67 -7.00 -51.05
CA ASP A 40 14.60 -8.15 -50.16
C ASP A 40 13.77 -7.86 -48.90
N SER A 41 12.76 -8.69 -48.67
CA SER A 41 12.02 -8.76 -47.42
C SER A 41 12.92 -9.33 -46.32
N LYS A 42 13.60 -8.45 -45.59
CA LYS A 42 14.09 -8.78 -44.25
C LYS A 42 12.89 -8.73 -43.30
N GLU A 43 12.48 -9.90 -42.82
CA GLU A 43 11.54 -10.04 -41.71
C GLU A 43 12.00 -9.16 -40.53
N SER A 44 11.14 -8.21 -40.16
CA SER A 44 11.26 -7.46 -38.93
C SER A 44 11.06 -8.42 -37.75
N PRO A 45 11.93 -8.44 -36.72
CA PRO A 45 11.68 -9.27 -35.56
C PRO A 45 10.39 -8.79 -34.88
N SER A 46 9.46 -9.72 -34.72
CA SER A 46 8.24 -9.56 -33.93
C SER A 46 8.59 -8.90 -32.59
N PRO A 47 7.84 -7.86 -32.14
CA PRO A 47 8.08 -7.27 -30.84
C PRO A 47 7.78 -8.34 -29.81
N SER A 48 8.85 -8.99 -29.34
CA SER A 48 8.87 -9.90 -28.21
C SER A 48 8.01 -9.29 -27.12
N ALA A 49 6.88 -9.95 -26.87
CA ALA A 49 5.90 -9.55 -25.87
C ALA A 49 6.67 -9.17 -24.61
N LYS A 50 6.65 -7.88 -24.27
CA LYS A 50 7.15 -7.40 -22.98
C LYS A 50 6.53 -8.34 -21.96
N LYS A 51 7.36 -9.21 -21.38
CA LYS A 51 6.99 -10.07 -20.27
C LYS A 51 6.55 -9.08 -19.21
N LEU A 52 5.23 -8.87 -19.07
CA LEU A 52 4.66 -8.16 -17.94
C LEU A 52 5.18 -8.95 -16.76
N SER A 53 6.22 -8.44 -16.11
CA SER A 53 6.72 -9.00 -14.87
C SER A 53 5.53 -8.91 -13.94
N VAL A 54 4.86 -10.04 -13.73
CA VAL A 54 3.85 -10.18 -12.68
C VAL A 54 4.55 -9.66 -11.43
N ILE A 55 4.11 -8.49 -10.95
CA ILE A 55 4.77 -7.82 -9.84
C ILE A 55 4.44 -8.66 -8.61
N ASN A 56 5.33 -9.61 -8.30
CA ASN A 56 5.12 -10.57 -7.23
C ASN A 56 5.70 -10.02 -5.92
N ASP A 57 4.77 -9.67 -5.02
CA ASP A 57 5.00 -9.16 -3.65
C ASP A 57 5.20 -10.26 -2.62
N GLU A 58 5.35 -11.50 -3.04
CA GLU A 58 5.71 -12.60 -2.17
C GLU A 58 7.15 -12.46 -1.67
N TRP A 59 7.30 -11.76 -0.56
CA TRP A 59 8.55 -11.56 0.16
C TRP A 59 8.38 -11.88 1.64
N GLN A 60 9.29 -12.68 2.17
CA GLN A 60 9.40 -12.91 3.60
C GLN A 60 10.13 -11.74 4.27
N THR A 61 9.57 -11.18 5.33
CA THR A 61 10.29 -10.24 6.21
C THR A 61 11.28 -11.01 7.08
N CYS A 62 12.57 -10.71 6.93
CA CYS A 62 13.65 -11.40 7.64
C CYS A 62 13.64 -11.09 9.14
N LEU A 63 14.14 -12.02 9.97
CA LEU A 63 14.20 -11.90 11.44
C LEU A 63 14.75 -10.54 11.89
N LYS A 64 15.84 -10.08 11.27
CA LYS A 64 16.48 -8.81 11.63
C LYS A 64 15.53 -7.62 11.57
N SER A 65 14.59 -7.59 10.62
CA SER A 65 13.62 -6.50 10.54
C SER A 65 12.51 -6.57 11.57
N TRP A 66 12.22 -7.76 12.10
CA TRP A 66 11.36 -7.91 13.26
C TRP A 66 12.08 -7.50 14.54
N GLU A 67 13.37 -7.86 14.67
CA GLU A 67 14.22 -7.46 15.81
C GLU A 67 14.26 -5.95 16.01
N ASP A 68 14.39 -5.19 14.91
CA ASP A 68 14.53 -3.73 14.96
C ASP A 68 13.30 -3.03 15.59
N ILE A 69 12.11 -3.63 15.52
CA ILE A 69 10.88 -3.04 16.07
C ILE A 69 10.25 -3.82 17.23
N ALA A 70 10.64 -5.08 17.47
CA ALA A 70 10.10 -5.91 18.54
C ALA A 70 10.17 -5.26 19.96
N PRO A 71 11.22 -4.49 20.33
CA PRO A 71 11.27 -3.82 21.62
C PRO A 71 10.13 -2.82 21.87
N LEU A 72 9.49 -2.30 20.82
CA LEU A 72 8.36 -1.38 20.92
C LEU A 72 7.04 -2.08 21.28
N PHE A 73 6.97 -3.41 21.13
CA PHE A 73 5.75 -4.20 21.31
C PHE A 73 5.85 -5.21 22.46
N GLN A 74 6.71 -4.96 23.46
CA GLN A 74 6.92 -5.88 24.60
C GLN A 74 5.63 -6.24 25.35
N SER A 75 4.68 -5.30 25.45
CA SER A 75 3.37 -5.51 26.08
C SER A 75 2.50 -6.56 25.38
N TYR A 76 2.84 -6.94 24.15
CA TYR A 76 2.15 -7.98 23.37
C TYR A 76 2.83 -9.36 23.46
N ARG A 77 3.94 -9.54 24.18
CA ARG A 77 4.67 -10.83 24.21
C ARG A 77 3.85 -12.03 24.69
N LYS A 78 2.88 -11.81 25.58
CA LYS A 78 1.97 -12.85 26.11
C LYS A 78 0.57 -12.77 25.49
N LYS A 79 0.37 -11.89 24.51
CA LYS A 79 -0.92 -11.62 23.87
C LYS A 79 -1.02 -12.36 22.53
N LYS A 80 -2.25 -12.54 22.05
CA LYS A 80 -2.51 -13.22 20.78
C LYS A 80 -2.25 -12.29 19.60
N ILE A 81 -1.22 -12.61 18.82
CA ILE A 81 -0.83 -11.89 17.61
C ILE A 81 -1.30 -12.67 16.40
N TRP A 82 -1.98 -11.98 15.47
CA TRP A 82 -2.36 -12.53 14.18
C TRP A 82 -1.49 -11.98 13.05
N MET A 83 -0.86 -12.90 12.31
CA MET A 83 -0.12 -12.64 11.08
C MET A 83 -0.91 -13.18 9.87
N PRO A 84 -1.78 -12.39 9.22
CA PRO A 84 -2.66 -12.85 8.16
C PRO A 84 -2.01 -13.20 6.81
N PHE A 85 -0.80 -12.77 6.51
CA PHE A 85 -0.21 -12.86 5.17
C PHE A 85 0.89 -13.93 5.14
N TYR A 86 0.48 -15.14 4.74
CA TYR A 86 1.24 -16.36 5.00
C TYR A 86 2.58 -16.49 4.27
N TYR A 87 2.64 -16.19 2.98
CA TYR A 87 3.78 -16.51 2.10
C TYR A 87 4.34 -17.95 2.34
N ASP A 88 5.48 -18.06 3.02
CA ASP A 88 6.18 -19.32 3.35
C ASP A 88 5.96 -19.80 4.80
N GLY A 89 5.29 -19.01 5.64
CA GLY A 89 4.99 -19.34 7.04
C GLY A 89 6.13 -19.08 8.03
N GLU A 90 7.32 -18.67 7.58
CA GLU A 90 8.52 -18.59 8.43
C GLU A 90 8.47 -17.41 9.41
N CYS A 91 7.74 -16.33 9.08
CA CYS A 91 7.65 -15.14 9.92
C CYS A 91 7.11 -15.42 11.34
N ALA A 92 6.27 -16.45 11.51
CA ALA A 92 5.81 -16.85 12.84
C ALA A 92 6.94 -17.42 13.70
N LYS A 93 7.94 -18.08 13.11
CA LYS A 93 9.11 -18.56 13.85
C LYS A 93 9.95 -17.39 14.33
N HIS A 94 10.10 -16.35 13.51
CA HIS A 94 10.80 -15.12 13.89
C HIS A 94 10.15 -14.44 15.10
N LEU A 95 8.83 -14.19 15.07
CA LEU A 95 8.17 -13.56 16.23
C LEU A 95 8.27 -14.44 17.48
N ARG A 96 8.13 -15.77 17.35
CA ARG A 96 8.30 -16.67 18.50
C ARG A 96 9.72 -16.63 19.07
N SER A 97 10.76 -16.58 18.23
CA SER A 97 12.15 -16.45 18.71
C SER A 97 12.43 -15.12 19.41
N LEU A 98 11.64 -14.08 19.14
CA LEU A 98 11.70 -12.77 19.81
C LEU A 98 10.87 -12.68 21.10
N GLY A 99 10.27 -13.81 21.52
CA GLY A 99 9.55 -13.96 22.77
C GLY A 99 8.04 -13.69 22.70
N PHE A 100 7.46 -13.59 21.49
CA PHE A 100 6.02 -13.51 21.31
C PHE A 100 5.41 -14.92 21.32
N LYS A 101 4.68 -15.26 22.38
CA LYS A 101 4.32 -16.65 22.69
C LYS A 101 3.13 -17.16 21.89
N ASP A 102 2.11 -16.32 21.69
CA ASP A 102 0.88 -16.71 21.00
C ASP A 102 0.79 -16.02 19.63
N VAL A 103 1.40 -16.66 18.63
CA VAL A 103 1.41 -16.17 17.24
C VAL A 103 0.55 -17.09 16.37
N TYR A 104 -0.58 -16.57 15.90
CA TYR A 104 -1.44 -17.22 14.92
C TYR A 104 -1.02 -16.82 13.51
N HIS A 105 -0.51 -17.79 12.74
CA HIS A 105 -0.08 -17.61 11.36
C HIS A 105 -0.38 -18.90 10.60
N LYS A 106 -1.42 -18.86 9.76
CA LYS A 106 -1.94 -20.01 9.03
C LYS A 106 -2.20 -19.60 7.59
N LYS A 107 -2.03 -20.54 6.65
CA LYS A 107 -2.33 -20.34 5.23
C LYS A 107 -3.85 -20.28 5.04
N GLN A 108 -4.41 -19.10 5.20
CA GLN A 108 -5.85 -18.81 5.12
C GLN A 108 -6.05 -17.51 4.35
N ASP A 109 -7.19 -17.37 3.67
CA ASP A 109 -7.56 -16.10 3.07
C ASP A 109 -7.84 -15.05 4.17
N PHE A 110 -7.27 -13.86 4.00
CA PHE A 110 -7.40 -12.79 4.98
C PHE A 110 -8.86 -12.37 5.18
N PHE A 111 -9.62 -12.16 4.11
CA PHE A 111 -10.99 -11.66 4.19
C PHE A 111 -11.94 -12.72 4.74
N GLN A 112 -11.73 -13.99 4.37
CA GLN A 112 -12.46 -15.12 4.94
C GLN A 112 -12.17 -15.25 6.45
N LYS A 113 -10.91 -15.14 6.88
CA LYS A 113 -10.61 -15.23 8.31
C LYS A 113 -11.09 -14.02 9.10
N LEU A 114 -11.17 -12.85 8.46
CA LEU A 114 -11.71 -11.63 9.07
C LEU A 114 -13.21 -11.72 9.35
N SER A 115 -13.98 -12.56 8.62
CA SER A 115 -15.41 -12.74 8.88
C SER A 115 -15.72 -13.62 10.09
N ASP A 116 -14.72 -14.34 10.61
CA ASP A 116 -14.79 -15.07 11.87
C ASP A 116 -14.67 -14.08 13.04
N THR A 117 -15.80 -13.51 13.45
CA THR A 117 -15.87 -12.46 14.48
C THR A 117 -15.34 -12.94 15.82
N ALA A 118 -15.62 -14.19 16.22
CA ALA A 118 -15.13 -14.77 17.45
C ALA A 118 -13.59 -14.85 17.45
N PHE A 119 -13.00 -15.29 16.33
CA PHE A 119 -11.55 -15.27 16.18
C PHE A 119 -11.00 -13.84 16.23
N VAL A 120 -11.54 -12.90 15.45
CA VAL A 120 -11.05 -11.52 15.42
C VAL A 120 -11.13 -10.90 16.81
N GLN A 121 -12.22 -11.12 17.55
CA GLN A 121 -12.38 -10.65 18.93
C GLN A 121 -11.32 -11.21 19.87
N SER A 122 -10.87 -12.44 19.66
CA SER A 122 -9.79 -13.05 20.47
C SER A 122 -8.39 -12.50 20.19
N VAL A 123 -8.18 -11.78 19.08
CA VAL A 123 -6.86 -11.23 18.70
C VAL A 123 -6.59 -9.92 19.42
N ASP A 124 -5.38 -9.76 19.95
CA ASP A 124 -4.93 -8.53 20.61
C ASP A 124 -4.21 -7.57 19.66
N LEU A 125 -3.50 -8.11 18.66
CA LEU A 125 -2.73 -7.35 17.68
C LEU A 125 -2.69 -8.08 16.33
N ILE A 126 -2.92 -7.35 15.25
CA ILE A 126 -2.69 -7.83 13.88
C ILE A 126 -1.39 -7.24 13.38
N TRP A 127 -0.36 -8.04 13.11
CA TRP A 127 0.98 -7.51 12.81
C TRP A 127 1.66 -8.31 11.71
N ASP A 128 1.87 -7.69 10.55
CA ASP A 128 2.41 -8.41 9.40
C ASP A 128 2.96 -7.52 8.26
N ASN A 129 3.48 -8.15 7.20
CA ASN A 129 3.87 -7.54 5.92
C ASN A 129 2.88 -7.94 4.80
N PRO A 130 1.85 -7.11 4.53
CA PRO A 130 0.85 -7.41 3.50
C PRO A 130 1.39 -7.33 2.06
N PRO A 131 0.77 -8.06 1.11
CA PRO A 131 0.95 -7.78 -0.31
C PRO A 131 0.36 -6.41 -0.69
N TYR A 132 1.00 -5.68 -1.61
CA TYR A 132 0.64 -4.30 -1.99
C TYR A 132 0.42 -4.07 -3.50
N THR A 133 0.73 -5.01 -4.40
CA THR A 133 0.75 -4.83 -5.87
C THR A 133 -0.53 -5.21 -6.62
N GLY A 134 -1.60 -5.54 -5.92
CA GLY A 134 -2.93 -5.70 -6.52
C GLY A 134 -3.68 -4.37 -6.64
N ALA A 135 -4.39 -4.15 -7.76
CA ALA A 135 -5.31 -3.02 -7.89
C ALA A 135 -6.29 -3.00 -6.70
N ASN A 136 -6.25 -1.92 -5.91
CA ASN A 136 -7.07 -1.68 -4.72
C ASN A 136 -6.92 -2.69 -3.56
N LEU A 137 -5.98 -3.65 -3.61
CA LEU A 137 -5.84 -4.66 -2.54
C LEU A 137 -5.42 -4.03 -1.22
N LYS A 138 -4.38 -3.17 -1.26
CA LYS A 138 -3.90 -2.40 -0.10
C LYS A 138 -5.03 -1.61 0.58
N GLU A 139 -5.86 -0.94 -0.22
CA GLU A 139 -6.98 -0.16 0.28
C GLU A 139 -8.05 -1.05 0.94
N ARG A 140 -8.43 -2.15 0.30
CA ARG A 140 -9.38 -3.11 0.85
C ARG A 140 -8.90 -3.69 2.18
N VAL A 141 -7.63 -4.05 2.27
CA VAL A 141 -7.00 -4.55 3.51
C VAL A 141 -7.08 -3.50 4.61
N LEU A 142 -6.64 -2.26 4.36
CA LEU A 142 -6.64 -1.20 5.37
C LEU A 142 -8.04 -0.83 5.84
N ARG A 143 -9.01 -0.69 4.92
CA ARG A 143 -10.42 -0.47 5.28
C ARG A 143 -10.96 -1.58 6.16
N ALA A 144 -10.63 -2.83 5.83
CA ALA A 144 -11.09 -3.99 6.59
C ALA A 144 -10.46 -4.04 7.98
N LEU A 145 -9.15 -3.78 8.09
CA LEU A 145 -8.43 -3.70 9.37
C LEU A 145 -9.00 -2.62 10.27
N VAL A 146 -9.20 -1.40 9.78
CA VAL A 146 -9.75 -0.31 10.60
C VAL A 146 -11.15 -0.63 11.10
N LYS A 147 -12.01 -1.26 10.28
CA LYS A 147 -13.36 -1.69 10.69
C LYS A 147 -13.37 -2.68 11.86
N THR A 148 -12.33 -3.52 12.00
CA THR A 148 -12.24 -4.44 13.16
C THR A 148 -12.07 -3.73 14.49
N SER A 149 -11.62 -2.47 14.44
CA SER A 149 -11.19 -1.69 15.59
C SER A 149 -10.03 -2.27 16.41
N LYS A 150 -9.41 -3.36 15.95
CA LYS A 150 -8.24 -3.98 16.60
C LYS A 150 -6.97 -3.19 16.33
N PRO A 151 -6.02 -3.18 17.28
CA PRO A 151 -4.67 -2.70 17.02
C PRO A 151 -4.05 -3.44 15.85
N PHE A 152 -3.38 -2.71 14.96
CA PHE A 152 -2.61 -3.35 13.89
C PHE A 152 -1.30 -2.62 13.56
N VAL A 153 -0.37 -3.37 12.98
CA VAL A 153 0.94 -2.90 12.52
C VAL A 153 1.23 -3.51 11.15
N MET A 154 1.22 -2.71 10.09
CA MET A 154 1.40 -3.19 8.72
C MET A 154 2.63 -2.56 8.07
N LEU A 155 3.52 -3.39 7.51
CA LEU A 155 4.63 -2.88 6.70
C LEU A 155 4.13 -2.46 5.32
N LEU A 156 4.28 -1.19 4.97
CA LEU A 156 3.74 -0.62 3.73
C LEU A 156 4.76 0.32 3.07
N PRO A 157 4.63 0.58 1.75
CA PRO A 157 5.32 1.71 1.13
C PRO A 157 4.96 3.02 1.84
N SER A 158 5.96 3.87 2.13
CA SER A 158 5.77 5.15 2.83
C SER A 158 4.84 6.11 2.10
N SER A 159 4.64 5.90 0.79
CA SER A 159 3.67 6.65 -0.02
C SER A 159 2.24 6.61 0.52
N ILE A 160 1.89 5.62 1.36
CA ILE A 160 0.58 5.55 2.01
C ILE A 160 0.30 6.77 2.90
N LEU A 161 1.33 7.39 3.48
CA LEU A 161 1.21 8.55 4.36
C LEU A 161 0.79 9.83 3.61
N HIS A 162 1.00 9.86 2.29
CA HIS A 162 0.57 10.96 1.43
C HIS A 162 -0.82 10.73 0.83
N SER A 163 -1.42 9.56 1.08
CA SER A 163 -2.74 9.23 0.56
C SER A 163 -3.84 9.83 1.44
N LYS A 164 -4.90 10.31 0.80
CA LYS A 164 -6.15 10.67 1.49
C LYS A 164 -6.83 9.46 2.15
N LEU A 165 -6.50 8.24 1.70
CA LEU A 165 -7.09 6.99 2.20
C LEU A 165 -7.08 6.91 3.73
N LEU A 166 -5.95 7.18 4.38
CA LEU A 166 -5.85 7.06 5.84
C LEU A 166 -6.77 8.05 6.56
N GLN A 167 -6.88 9.28 6.04
CA GLN A 167 -7.79 10.31 6.57
C GLN A 167 -9.26 9.93 6.38
N ASP A 168 -9.58 9.19 5.30
CA ASP A 168 -10.95 8.79 4.98
C ASP A 168 -11.41 7.57 5.79
N ILE A 169 -10.49 6.75 6.31
CA ILE A 169 -10.82 5.47 6.94
C ILE A 169 -10.61 5.45 8.45
N ALA A 170 -9.75 6.32 8.97
CA ALA A 170 -9.32 6.30 10.36
C ALA A 170 -9.20 7.71 10.93
N ASP A 171 -9.42 7.82 12.24
CA ASP A 171 -9.04 9.01 13.01
C ASP A 171 -7.51 9.12 13.01
N PRO A 172 -6.93 10.24 12.51
CA PRO A 172 -5.48 10.45 12.49
C PRO A 172 -4.82 10.37 13.87
N SER A 173 -5.53 10.68 14.96
CA SER A 173 -5.00 10.60 16.33
C SER A 173 -4.69 9.17 16.79
N LEU A 174 -5.22 8.16 16.09
CA LEU A 174 -5.00 6.75 16.36
C LEU A 174 -3.88 6.14 15.52
N ILE A 175 -3.29 6.93 14.61
CA ILE A 175 -2.26 6.49 13.67
C ILE A 175 -0.89 6.88 14.21
N GLN A 176 0.03 5.93 14.21
CA GLN A 176 1.42 6.12 14.57
C GLN A 176 2.30 5.42 13.52
N CYS A 177 3.55 5.84 13.38
CA CYS A 177 4.46 5.36 12.35
C CYS A 177 5.83 5.02 12.95
N ILE A 178 6.36 3.86 12.55
CA ILE A 178 7.77 3.51 12.77
C ILE A 178 8.46 3.50 11.41
N ILE A 179 9.48 4.34 11.26
CA ILE A 179 10.27 4.53 10.04
C ILE A 179 11.59 3.78 10.19
N PRO A 180 11.71 2.57 9.61
CA PRO A 180 12.98 1.87 9.59
C PRO A 180 13.94 2.49 8.58
N ARG A 181 15.25 2.47 8.86
CA ARG A 181 16.28 2.80 7.86
C ARG A 181 16.15 1.93 6.60
N ARG A 182 15.84 0.65 6.79
CA ARG A 182 15.60 -0.36 5.76
C ARG A 182 14.86 -1.55 6.36
N VAL A 183 14.21 -2.34 5.51
CA VAL A 183 13.70 -3.67 5.88
C VAL A 183 14.44 -4.72 5.06
N LEU A 184 14.90 -5.78 5.71
CA LEU A 184 15.49 -6.94 5.06
C LEU A 184 14.38 -7.93 4.71
N VAL A 185 14.31 -8.27 3.43
CA VAL A 185 13.34 -9.22 2.89
C VAL A 185 14.06 -10.29 2.07
N ARG A 186 13.43 -11.44 1.89
CA ARG A 186 13.94 -12.51 1.01
C ARG A 186 12.81 -13.24 0.31
N LYS A 187 13.13 -13.82 -0.84
CA LYS A 187 12.31 -14.87 -1.48
C LYS A 187 12.85 -16.23 -1.08
N THR A 188 11.97 -17.24 -1.09
CA THR A 188 12.36 -18.64 -0.88
C THR A 188 13.46 -19.02 -1.86
N GLY A 189 14.56 -19.56 -1.34
CA GLY A 189 15.73 -19.94 -2.13
C GLY A 189 16.58 -18.78 -2.68
N GLN A 190 16.32 -17.53 -2.29
CA GLN A 190 17.06 -16.36 -2.75
C GLN A 190 17.76 -15.62 -1.60
N ASN A 191 18.73 -14.79 -1.97
CA ASN A 191 19.48 -13.93 -1.04
C ASN A 191 18.57 -12.87 -0.39
N THR A 192 18.92 -12.49 0.82
CA THR A 192 18.31 -11.36 1.52
C THR A 192 18.69 -10.04 0.85
N VAL A 193 17.71 -9.17 0.65
CA VAL A 193 17.88 -7.85 0.04
C VAL A 193 17.28 -6.75 0.92
N PRO A 194 17.84 -5.53 0.92
CA PRO A 194 17.30 -4.41 1.66
C PRO A 194 16.26 -3.63 0.84
N PHE A 195 15.07 -3.43 1.39
CA PHE A 195 14.05 -2.51 0.88
C PHE A 195 14.08 -1.20 1.68
N LYS A 196 13.90 -0.08 0.98
CA LYS A 196 13.85 1.28 1.54
C LYS A 196 12.48 1.90 1.29
N TYR A 197 12.21 3.03 1.93
CA TYR A 197 10.96 3.79 1.77
C TYR A 197 9.71 3.00 2.19
N LEU A 198 9.87 2.22 3.26
CA LEU A 198 8.78 1.52 3.92
C LEU A 198 8.47 2.18 5.27
N VAL A 199 7.26 1.96 5.76
CA VAL A 199 6.78 2.38 7.07
C VAL A 199 6.04 1.22 7.72
N TRP A 200 6.24 1.03 9.02
CA TRP A 200 5.30 0.26 9.83
C TRP A 200 4.17 1.19 10.24
N LEU A 201 3.06 1.12 9.51
CA LEU A 201 1.84 1.85 9.84
C LEU A 201 1.19 1.18 11.05
N CYS A 202 1.10 1.92 12.15
CA CYS A 202 0.57 1.44 13.41
C CYS A 202 -0.78 2.12 13.68
N TYR A 203 -1.78 1.35 14.10
CA TYR A 203 -3.11 1.83 14.45
C TYR A 203 -3.50 1.32 15.82
N ARG A 204 -3.91 2.22 16.72
CA ARG A 204 -4.32 1.90 18.11
C ARG A 204 -3.30 1.06 18.90
N THR A 205 -2.01 1.28 18.64
CA THR A 205 -0.92 0.55 19.31
C THR A 205 -0.42 1.23 20.58
N SER A 206 -0.74 2.52 20.76
CA SER A 206 -0.36 3.33 21.92
C SER A 206 1.16 3.39 22.12
N LEU A 207 1.90 3.57 21.04
CA LEU A 207 3.34 3.86 21.08
C LEU A 207 3.61 5.19 21.79
N PRO A 208 4.81 5.40 22.35
CA PRO A 208 5.12 6.60 23.12
C PRO A 208 5.18 7.89 22.29
N ARG A 209 5.30 7.78 20.96
CA ARG A 209 5.30 8.91 20.01
C ARG A 209 4.62 8.50 18.71
N ASP A 210 4.10 9.49 17.99
CA ASP A 210 3.45 9.28 16.69
C ASP A 210 4.44 8.92 15.59
N LEU A 211 5.70 9.35 15.72
CA LEU A 211 6.77 9.05 14.77
C LEU A 211 8.01 8.56 15.51
N LEU A 212 8.43 7.35 15.16
CA LEU A 212 9.64 6.70 15.68
C LEU A 212 10.56 6.34 14.52
N PHE A 213 11.86 6.53 14.69
CA PHE A 213 12.88 6.12 13.72
C PHE A 213 13.71 4.99 14.32
N VAL A 214 13.94 3.94 13.54
CA VAL A 214 14.65 2.71 13.96
C VAL A 214 15.65 2.23 12.91
#